data_AF-A0A2M8J018-F1
#
_entry.id   AF-A0A2M8J018-F1
#
_cell.length_a   1.000
_cell.length_b   1.000
_cell.length_c   1.000
_cell.angle_alpha   90.00
_cell.angle_beta   90.00
_cell.angle_gamma   90.00
#
_symmetry.space_group_name_H-M   'P 1'
#
loop_
_entity.id
_entity.type
_entity.pdbx_description
1 polymer ?
#
loop_
_entity_poly.entity_id
_entity_poly.type
_entity_poly.pdbx_seq_one_letter_code
_entity_poly.pdbx_strand_id
1 'polypeptide(L)'
;MSNVIRLTLPTRRQSRQDRLATLVESFAFHRRNEGDVFWLKENAELLNILEATGEQPDLAALAPHQPFYADVEGRLAFFPQYYRFILSICLDLEDLGLPGTKGAALVDWAAREGLVHGELSDLQRAEARRLMLRRGVDPLPQHTGLDARLRDFIGRPTTFAVPNRKAAYELTHIVFYLSDYGRRDPGLSAAALTSLEFAGILAFLDQNADLLAEICIALRYAGQIPSPIWEGWLARRTRSFAMHGGPQVDVADDYHEYFVCNWALALSGRAAFDTGLPGGRMTLRRAARPGPLRMISECLYRLGGRRRDDWQVMRPLIAADLDAEGHHILTTAEQSSDRFAAFFAEFARARACGMAR
;
A
#
# COMPACT_ATOMS: atom_id res chain seq x y z
N MET A 1 -19.30 -40.94 41.58
CA MET A 1 -18.84 -40.56 40.22
C MET A 1 -18.66 -39.05 40.21
N SER A 2 -17.42 -38.57 40.09
CA SER A 2 -17.12 -37.13 40.10
C SER A 2 -17.38 -36.55 38.71
N ASN A 3 -18.36 -35.66 38.59
CA ASN A 3 -18.59 -34.88 37.38
C ASN A 3 -17.50 -33.81 37.28
N VAL A 4 -16.44 -34.09 36.52
CA VAL A 4 -15.45 -33.09 36.15
C VAL A 4 -16.08 -32.18 35.08
N ILE A 5 -16.56 -31.03 35.51
CA ILE A 5 -16.94 -29.93 34.61
C ILE A 5 -15.63 -29.36 34.05
N ARG A 6 -15.35 -29.60 32.76
CA ARG A 6 -14.30 -28.86 32.04
C ARG A 6 -14.73 -27.40 31.94
N LEU A 7 -14.20 -26.56 32.82
CA LEU A 7 -14.18 -25.12 32.62
C LEU A 7 -13.36 -24.84 31.36
N THR A 8 -14.02 -24.55 30.24
CA THR A 8 -13.38 -23.94 29.09
C THR A 8 -12.95 -22.55 29.52
N LEU A 9 -11.71 -22.42 30.00
CA LEU A 9 -11.10 -21.11 30.24
C LEU A 9 -11.25 -20.30 28.94
N PRO A 10 -11.79 -19.07 28.99
CA PRO A 10 -11.80 -18.22 27.81
C PRO A 10 -10.36 -18.07 27.34
N THR A 11 -10.10 -18.42 26.08
CA THR A 11 -8.82 -18.15 25.42
C THR A 11 -8.49 -16.68 25.68
N ARG A 12 -7.37 -16.43 26.36
CA ARG A 12 -6.94 -15.07 26.72
C ARG A 12 -6.90 -14.26 25.42
N ARG A 13 -7.76 -13.25 25.31
CA ARG A 13 -7.79 -12.36 24.14
C ARG A 13 -6.41 -11.73 24.03
N GLN A 14 -5.73 -11.94 22.90
CA GLN A 14 -4.42 -11.35 22.64
C GLN A 14 -4.52 -9.82 22.77
N SER A 15 -3.62 -9.22 23.54
CA SER A 15 -3.48 -7.77 23.61
C SER A 15 -2.96 -7.21 22.28
N ARG A 16 -2.99 -5.88 22.10
CA ARG A 16 -2.40 -5.24 20.91
C ARG A 16 -0.90 -5.57 20.81
N GLN A 17 -0.17 -5.49 21.92
CA GLN A 17 1.25 -5.84 21.96
C GLN A 17 1.50 -7.31 21.62
N ASP A 18 0.67 -8.25 22.13
CA ASP A 18 0.79 -9.67 21.79
C ASP A 18 0.61 -9.92 20.28
N ARG A 19 -0.30 -9.17 19.64
CA ARG A 19 -0.54 -9.29 18.20
C ARG A 19 0.61 -8.70 17.39
N LEU A 20 1.11 -7.52 17.75
CA LEU A 20 2.28 -6.93 17.09
C LEU A 20 3.50 -7.84 17.22
N ALA A 21 3.77 -8.37 18.41
CA ALA A 21 4.85 -9.33 18.64
C ALA A 21 4.69 -10.60 17.81
N THR A 22 3.49 -11.19 17.80
CA THR A 22 3.18 -12.37 16.97
C THR A 22 3.42 -12.09 15.48
N LEU A 23 3.03 -10.90 15.00
CA LEU A 23 3.20 -10.51 13.60
C LEU A 23 4.69 -10.36 13.26
N VAL A 24 5.43 -9.61 14.06
CA VAL A 24 6.87 -9.37 13.88
C VAL A 24 7.65 -10.69 13.90
N GLU A 25 7.38 -11.56 14.87
CA GLU A 25 8.01 -12.88 14.98
C GLU A 25 7.71 -13.77 13.75
N SER A 26 6.46 -13.78 13.27
CA SER A 26 6.08 -14.58 12.10
C SER A 26 6.83 -14.18 10.83
N PHE A 27 6.93 -12.88 10.58
CA PHE A 27 7.59 -12.33 9.40
C PHE A 27 9.12 -12.40 9.49
N ALA A 28 9.68 -12.29 10.69
CA ALA A 28 11.11 -12.41 10.92
C ALA A 28 11.62 -13.87 10.79
N PHE A 29 10.90 -14.85 11.36
CA PHE A 29 11.44 -16.21 11.51
C PHE A 29 10.68 -17.33 10.80
N HIS A 30 9.40 -17.16 10.50
CA HIS A 30 8.54 -18.31 10.19
C HIS A 30 8.05 -18.35 8.75
N ARG A 31 7.88 -17.20 8.10
CA ARG A 31 7.33 -17.12 6.74
C ARG A 31 8.38 -17.37 5.67
N ARG A 32 9.42 -16.54 5.63
CA ARG A 32 10.48 -16.53 4.61
C ARG A 32 11.84 -16.74 5.26
N ASN A 33 12.79 -17.26 4.49
CA ASN A 33 14.18 -17.36 4.93
C ASN A 33 14.85 -15.99 4.81
N GLU A 34 15.70 -15.61 5.77
CA GLU A 34 16.38 -14.30 5.79
C GLU A 34 17.28 -14.04 4.56
N GLY A 35 17.72 -15.10 3.86
CA GLY A 35 18.47 -14.98 2.60
C GLY A 35 17.61 -14.72 1.35
N ASP A 36 16.28 -14.69 1.47
CA ASP A 36 15.34 -14.45 0.38
C ASP A 36 15.05 -12.94 0.25
N VAL A 37 15.04 -12.41 -0.98
CA VAL A 37 14.64 -11.02 -1.25
C VAL A 37 13.20 -10.74 -0.80
N PHE A 38 12.32 -11.74 -0.83
CA PHE A 38 10.96 -11.59 -0.31
C PHE A 38 10.94 -11.40 1.20
N TRP A 39 11.90 -11.95 1.95
CA TRP A 39 12.04 -11.66 3.38
C TRP A 39 12.37 -10.18 3.61
N LEU A 40 13.34 -9.65 2.86
CA LEU A 40 13.72 -8.23 2.94
C LEU A 40 12.54 -7.33 2.64
N LYS A 41 11.78 -7.63 1.59
CA LYS A 41 10.59 -6.87 1.19
C LYS A 41 9.51 -6.91 2.29
N GLU A 42 9.10 -8.11 2.69
CA GLU A 42 8.01 -8.29 3.66
C GLU A 42 8.33 -7.61 5.01
N ASN A 43 9.58 -7.70 5.48
CA ASN A 43 10.00 -7.11 6.75
C ASN A 43 10.22 -5.59 6.67
N ALA A 44 10.75 -5.08 5.55
CA ALA A 44 10.83 -3.64 5.32
C ALA A 44 9.44 -2.99 5.32
N GLU A 45 8.47 -3.62 4.66
CA GLU A 45 7.08 -3.14 4.62
C GLU A 45 6.43 -3.16 6.02
N LEU A 46 6.55 -4.27 6.75
CA LEU A 46 5.98 -4.38 8.10
C LEU A 46 6.53 -3.29 9.03
N LEU A 47 7.86 -3.20 9.16
CA LEU A 47 8.51 -2.27 10.08
C LEU A 47 8.22 -0.81 9.69
N ASN A 48 8.25 -0.51 8.39
CA ASN A 48 7.92 0.82 7.91
C ASN A 48 6.47 1.21 8.21
N ILE A 49 5.51 0.29 8.08
CA ILE A 49 4.10 0.57 8.41
C ILE A 49 3.93 0.80 9.92
N LEU A 50 4.56 -0.01 10.77
CA LEU A 50 4.51 0.19 12.22
C LEU A 50 5.05 1.58 12.59
N GLU A 51 6.19 1.97 11.99
CA GLU A 51 6.78 3.30 12.21
C GLU A 51 5.88 4.43 11.70
N ALA A 52 5.42 4.35 10.46
CA ALA A 52 4.60 5.37 9.81
C ALA A 52 3.20 5.54 10.43
N THR A 53 2.72 4.54 11.16
CA THR A 53 1.45 4.59 11.90
C THR A 53 1.62 4.99 13.37
N GLY A 54 2.85 5.20 13.83
CA GLY A 54 3.16 5.51 15.23
C GLY A 54 2.86 4.35 16.17
N GLU A 55 2.82 3.11 15.67
CA GLU A 55 2.77 1.93 16.53
C GLU A 55 4.05 1.86 17.36
N GLN A 56 3.90 1.48 18.63
CA GLN A 56 5.02 1.36 19.57
C GLN A 56 5.08 -0.08 20.05
N PRO A 57 5.59 -1.02 19.22
CA PRO A 57 5.82 -2.39 19.67
C PRO A 57 6.83 -2.38 20.83
N ASP A 58 6.60 -3.21 21.83
CA ASP A 58 7.58 -3.38 22.92
C ASP A 58 8.94 -3.82 22.36
N LEU A 59 10.06 -3.42 23.00
CA LEU A 59 11.40 -3.79 22.52
C LEU A 59 11.60 -5.30 22.35
N ALA A 60 10.94 -6.11 23.19
CA ALA A 60 10.95 -7.56 23.08
C ALA A 60 10.31 -8.07 21.78
N ALA A 61 9.33 -7.34 21.23
CA ALA A 61 8.72 -7.66 19.95
C ALA A 61 9.68 -7.45 18.78
N LEU A 62 10.66 -6.54 18.89
CA LEU A 62 11.71 -6.30 17.88
C LEU A 62 12.91 -7.25 17.99
N ALA A 63 12.99 -8.05 19.06
CA ALA A 63 14.07 -9.01 19.27
C ALA A 63 14.31 -9.97 18.08
N PRO A 64 13.28 -10.42 17.32
CA PRO A 64 13.47 -11.27 16.16
C PRO A 64 14.41 -10.69 15.08
N HIS A 65 14.51 -9.36 14.97
CA HIS A 65 15.38 -8.70 13.99
C HIS A 65 16.80 -8.40 14.48
N GLN A 66 17.12 -8.71 15.75
CA GLN A 66 18.46 -8.46 16.30
C GLN A 66 19.59 -9.15 15.52
N PRO A 67 19.47 -10.42 15.07
CA PRO A 67 20.51 -11.06 14.27
C PRO A 67 20.78 -10.33 12.94
N PHE A 68 19.71 -9.89 12.26
CA PHE A 68 19.83 -9.08 11.04
C PHE A 68 20.55 -7.75 11.33
N TYR A 69 20.14 -7.05 12.38
CA TYR A 69 20.72 -5.77 12.77
C TYR A 69 22.19 -5.89 13.22
N ALA A 70 22.56 -7.01 13.86
CA ALA A 70 23.94 -7.26 14.28
C ALA A 70 24.91 -7.37 13.09
N ASP A 71 24.47 -7.91 11.96
CA ASP A 71 25.26 -8.17 10.75
C ASP A 71 24.93 -7.22 9.57
N VAL A 72 24.17 -6.16 9.82
CA VAL A 72 23.63 -5.28 8.77
C VAL A 72 24.72 -4.63 7.89
N GLU A 73 25.87 -4.27 8.47
CA GLU A 73 27.02 -3.72 7.74
C GLU A 73 27.61 -4.72 6.74
N GLY A 74 27.79 -5.97 7.18
CA GLY A 74 28.29 -7.06 6.33
C GLY A 74 27.33 -7.37 5.20
N ARG A 75 26.03 -7.41 5.50
CA ARG A 75 24.95 -7.60 4.52
C ARG A 75 24.92 -6.49 3.48
N LEU A 76 24.99 -5.24 3.90
CA LEU A 76 24.98 -4.11 2.97
C LEU A 76 26.22 -4.11 2.07
N ALA A 77 27.40 -4.38 2.63
CA ALA A 77 28.65 -4.43 1.86
C ALA A 77 28.66 -5.57 0.83
N PHE A 78 28.09 -6.74 1.17
CA PHE A 78 28.09 -7.90 0.29
C PHE A 78 26.92 -7.91 -0.71
N PHE A 79 25.76 -7.35 -0.36
CA PHE A 79 24.56 -7.29 -1.20
C PHE A 79 24.10 -5.84 -1.47
N PRO A 80 24.94 -4.98 -2.07
CA PRO A 80 24.62 -3.57 -2.28
C PRO A 80 23.40 -3.36 -3.18
N GLN A 81 23.03 -4.31 -4.04
CA GLN A 81 21.83 -4.25 -4.87
C GLN A 81 20.52 -4.21 -4.07
N TYR A 82 20.54 -4.60 -2.80
CA TYR A 82 19.37 -4.60 -1.91
C TYR A 82 19.40 -3.47 -0.88
N TYR A 83 20.27 -2.47 -1.04
CA TYR A 83 20.51 -1.43 -0.05
C TYR A 83 19.24 -0.70 0.40
N ARG A 84 18.27 -0.44 -0.48
CA ARG A 84 17.00 0.23 -0.09
C ARG A 84 16.24 -0.56 0.98
N PHE A 85 16.11 -1.87 0.82
CA PHE A 85 15.46 -2.71 1.83
C PHE A 85 16.29 -2.82 3.11
N ILE A 86 17.61 -2.98 2.98
CA ILE A 86 18.52 -3.08 4.15
C ILE A 86 18.50 -1.79 4.96
N LEU A 87 18.59 -0.63 4.31
CA LEU A 87 18.46 0.67 4.94
C LEU A 87 17.07 0.86 5.53
N SER A 88 15.98 0.52 4.83
CA SER A 88 14.63 0.63 5.39
C SER A 88 14.51 -0.13 6.70
N ILE A 89 14.84 -1.43 6.71
CA ILE A 89 14.77 -2.27 7.92
C ILE A 89 15.65 -1.68 9.04
N CYS A 90 16.90 -1.31 8.75
CA CYS A 90 17.80 -0.78 9.77
C CYS A 90 17.28 0.53 10.39
N LEU A 91 16.83 1.46 9.55
CA LEU A 91 16.36 2.76 9.99
C LEU A 91 15.02 2.64 10.73
N ASP A 92 14.11 1.78 10.25
CA ASP A 92 12.81 1.54 10.90
C ASP A 92 12.99 0.86 12.25
N LEU A 93 13.94 -0.09 12.41
CA LEU A 93 14.24 -0.69 13.72
C LEU A 93 14.73 0.34 14.73
N GLU A 94 15.67 1.21 14.34
CA GLU A 94 16.17 2.30 15.20
C GLU A 94 15.05 3.29 15.55
N ASP A 95 14.25 3.71 14.57
CA ASP A 95 13.18 4.69 14.76
C ASP A 95 12.00 4.10 15.57
N LEU A 96 11.79 2.77 15.55
CA LEU A 96 10.87 2.03 16.42
C LEU A 96 11.44 1.80 17.84
N GLY A 97 12.70 2.17 18.10
CA GLY A 97 13.31 2.18 19.43
C GLY A 97 14.32 1.07 19.71
N LEU A 98 14.66 0.22 18.75
CA LEU A 98 15.75 -0.75 18.92
C LEU A 98 17.07 0.03 19.19
N PRO A 99 17.78 -0.21 20.30
CA PRO A 99 18.99 0.55 20.62
C PRO A 99 20.08 0.37 19.57
N GLY A 100 20.58 1.48 19.03
CA GLY A 100 21.63 1.45 18.02
C GLY A 100 21.81 2.76 17.26
N THR A 101 22.88 2.84 16.48
CA THR A 101 23.25 4.03 15.69
C THR A 101 23.88 3.67 14.33
N LYS A 102 23.70 2.43 13.88
CA LYS A 102 24.33 1.93 12.64
C LYS A 102 23.74 2.60 11.41
N GLY A 103 22.46 2.99 11.44
CA GLY A 103 21.73 3.55 10.31
C GLY A 103 22.40 4.79 9.69
N ALA A 104 22.95 5.69 10.51
CA ALA A 104 23.68 6.86 10.02
C ALA A 104 24.93 6.47 9.20
N ALA A 105 25.76 5.56 9.73
CA ALA A 105 26.96 5.10 9.05
C ALA A 105 26.65 4.32 7.75
N LEU A 106 25.56 3.54 7.73
CA LEU A 106 25.12 2.82 6.53
C LEU A 106 24.63 3.78 5.45
N VAL A 107 23.89 4.83 5.82
CA VAL A 107 23.45 5.89 4.90
C VAL A 107 24.65 6.62 4.31
N ASP A 108 25.61 7.05 5.14
CA ASP A 108 26.84 7.71 4.70
C ASP A 108 27.64 6.81 3.74
N TRP A 109 27.74 5.52 4.06
CA TRP A 109 28.41 4.54 3.21
C TRP A 109 27.70 4.40 1.85
N ALA A 110 26.38 4.20 1.84
CA ALA A 110 25.61 4.02 0.61
C ALA A 110 25.65 5.27 -0.28
N ALA A 111 25.66 6.46 0.31
CA ALA A 111 25.82 7.73 -0.40
C ALA A 111 27.23 7.86 -1.01
N ARG A 112 28.28 7.53 -0.24
CA ARG A 112 29.68 7.57 -0.70
C ARG A 112 29.96 6.56 -1.81
N GLU A 113 29.40 5.37 -1.75
CA GLU A 113 29.50 4.37 -2.84
C GLU A 113 28.63 4.73 -4.07
N GLY A 114 27.80 5.77 -3.98
CA GLY A 114 26.98 6.23 -5.09
C GLY A 114 25.89 5.24 -5.51
N LEU A 115 25.37 4.42 -4.59
CA LEU A 115 24.42 3.34 -4.92
C LEU A 115 23.16 3.84 -5.63
N VAL A 116 22.73 5.06 -5.31
CA VAL A 116 21.57 5.71 -5.94
C VAL A 116 21.73 5.90 -7.46
N HIS A 117 22.97 5.94 -7.98
CA HIS A 117 23.22 6.10 -9.40
C HIS A 117 22.87 4.83 -10.20
N GLY A 118 22.78 3.68 -9.53
CA GLY A 118 22.30 2.42 -10.13
C GLY A 118 20.78 2.34 -10.29
N GLU A 119 20.01 3.29 -9.73
CA GLU A 119 18.55 3.26 -9.82
C GLU A 119 18.05 3.50 -11.24
N LEU A 120 17.03 2.75 -11.65
CA LEU A 120 16.54 2.77 -13.03
C LEU A 120 15.49 3.85 -13.26
N SER A 121 14.66 4.14 -12.25
CA SER A 121 13.54 5.08 -12.37
C SER A 121 13.63 6.25 -11.39
N ASP A 122 12.92 7.33 -11.71
CA ASP A 122 12.75 8.47 -10.80
C ASP A 122 12.09 8.05 -9.48
N LEU A 123 11.16 7.09 -9.52
CA LEU A 123 10.52 6.55 -8.32
C LEU A 123 11.54 5.92 -7.38
N GLN A 124 12.42 5.07 -7.91
CA GLN A 124 13.47 4.41 -7.13
C GLN A 124 14.49 5.41 -6.57
N ARG A 125 14.84 6.43 -7.35
CA ARG A 125 15.70 7.53 -6.89
C ARG A 125 15.05 8.34 -5.77
N ALA A 126 13.75 8.59 -5.83
CA ALA A 126 13.02 9.28 -4.78
C ALA A 126 12.92 8.46 -3.50
N GLU A 127 12.71 7.16 -3.59
CA GLU A 127 12.76 6.26 -2.43
C GLU A 127 14.14 6.29 -1.76
N ALA A 128 15.21 6.14 -2.54
CA ALA A 128 16.58 6.20 -2.05
C ALA A 128 16.90 7.54 -1.37
N ARG A 129 16.52 8.65 -2.02
CA ARG A 129 16.66 10.00 -1.46
C ARG A 129 15.90 10.14 -0.15
N ARG A 130 14.66 9.67 -0.07
CA ARG A 130 13.84 9.69 1.15
C ARG A 130 14.50 8.90 2.28
N LEU A 131 14.97 7.68 2.01
CA LEU A 131 15.63 6.83 3.01
C LEU A 131 16.88 7.51 3.59
N MET A 132 17.74 8.06 2.74
CA MET A 132 18.99 8.68 3.19
C MET A 132 18.76 10.03 3.91
N LEU A 133 17.74 10.80 3.51
CA LEU A 133 17.37 12.03 4.17
C LEU A 133 16.92 11.83 5.63
N ARG A 134 16.46 10.62 6.02
CA ARG A 134 16.16 10.28 7.42
C ARG A 134 17.36 10.38 8.36
N ARG A 135 18.58 10.39 7.80
CA ARG A 135 19.83 10.62 8.52
C ARG A 135 20.58 11.86 8.01
N GLY A 136 19.86 12.78 7.35
CA GLY A 136 20.38 14.09 6.94
C GLY A 136 21.23 14.09 5.67
N VAL A 137 21.29 12.98 4.94
CA VAL A 137 22.10 12.86 3.72
C VAL A 137 21.21 12.94 2.49
N ASP A 138 21.42 13.94 1.63
CA ASP A 138 20.84 13.98 0.29
C ASP A 138 21.81 13.30 -0.70
N PRO A 139 21.51 12.10 -1.23
CA PRO A 139 22.39 11.41 -2.16
C PRO A 139 22.32 11.96 -3.59
N LEU A 140 21.38 12.87 -3.87
CA LEU A 140 21.17 13.44 -5.19
C LEU A 140 21.04 14.98 -5.14
N PRO A 141 21.98 15.71 -4.51
CA PRO A 141 21.84 17.15 -4.27
C PRO A 141 21.81 17.95 -5.58
N GLN A 142 22.38 17.41 -6.65
CA GLN A 142 22.41 18.03 -7.98
C GLN A 142 21.16 17.71 -8.83
N HIS A 143 20.34 16.73 -8.44
CA HIS A 143 19.15 16.31 -9.21
C HIS A 143 17.92 17.14 -8.85
N THR A 144 18.01 18.46 -9.05
CA THR A 144 16.95 19.41 -8.69
C THR A 144 15.63 19.19 -9.44
N GLY A 145 15.65 18.52 -10.60
CA GLY A 145 14.46 18.23 -11.41
C GLY A 145 13.70 16.95 -11.04
N LEU A 146 14.17 16.13 -10.10
CA LEU A 146 13.54 14.85 -9.76
C LEU A 146 12.09 15.04 -9.29
N ASP A 147 11.90 15.87 -8.26
CA ASP A 147 10.58 16.13 -7.67
C ASP A 147 9.62 16.74 -8.69
N ALA A 148 10.11 17.62 -9.58
CA ALA A 148 9.31 18.22 -10.64
C ALA A 148 8.75 17.17 -11.60
N ARG A 149 9.58 16.21 -12.07
CA ARG A 149 9.11 15.15 -12.97
C ARG A 149 8.10 14.22 -12.30
N LEU A 150 8.28 13.91 -11.03
CA LEU A 150 7.33 13.10 -10.27
C LEU A 150 5.99 13.83 -10.09
N ARG A 151 6.03 15.14 -9.75
CA ARG A 151 4.84 15.99 -9.65
C ARG A 151 4.11 16.12 -10.99
N ASP A 152 4.85 16.28 -12.08
CA ASP A 152 4.30 16.34 -13.44
C ASP A 152 3.63 15.04 -13.87
N PHE A 153 4.13 13.89 -13.41
CA PHE A 153 3.51 12.60 -13.67
C PHE A 153 2.19 12.44 -12.91
N ILE A 154 2.19 12.68 -11.60
CA ILE A 154 0.98 12.54 -10.78
C ILE A 154 -0.06 13.62 -11.08
N GLY A 155 0.34 14.76 -11.65
CA GLY A 155 -0.53 15.86 -12.06
C GLY A 155 -1.32 15.63 -13.37
N ARG A 156 -1.42 14.39 -13.87
CA ARG A 156 -2.11 14.05 -15.13
C ARG A 156 -3.37 13.20 -14.90
N PRO A 157 -4.52 13.77 -14.50
CA PRO A 157 -5.74 13.02 -14.20
C PRO A 157 -6.16 12.02 -15.28
N THR A 158 -6.02 12.39 -16.55
CA THR A 158 -6.38 11.53 -17.69
C THR A 158 -5.62 10.20 -17.72
N THR A 159 -4.38 10.17 -17.23
CA THR A 159 -3.57 8.95 -17.08
C THR A 159 -4.16 8.00 -16.05
N PHE A 160 -4.83 8.54 -15.02
CA PHE A 160 -5.39 7.80 -13.90
C PHE A 160 -6.91 7.58 -14.01
N ALA A 161 -7.52 8.08 -15.09
CA ALA A 161 -8.89 7.76 -15.47
C ALA A 161 -8.99 6.46 -16.29
N VAL A 162 -7.88 5.77 -16.58
CA VAL A 162 -7.87 4.54 -17.39
C VAL A 162 -7.17 3.40 -16.64
N PRO A 163 -7.59 2.13 -16.82
CA PRO A 163 -6.98 1.01 -16.10
C PRO A 163 -5.49 0.85 -16.43
N ASN A 164 -4.63 1.23 -15.48
CA ASN A 164 -3.19 1.02 -15.53
C ASN A 164 -2.66 0.82 -14.10
N ARG A 165 -2.63 -0.45 -13.68
CA ARG A 165 -2.28 -0.83 -12.31
C ARG A 165 -0.90 -0.31 -11.91
N LYS A 166 0.10 -0.40 -12.81
CA LYS A 166 1.45 0.09 -12.53
C LYS A 166 1.46 1.59 -12.25
N ALA A 167 0.86 2.39 -13.14
CA ALA A 167 0.82 3.84 -12.96
C ALA A 167 0.12 4.24 -11.65
N ALA A 168 -0.96 3.55 -11.28
CA ALA A 168 -1.70 3.83 -10.06
C ALA A 168 -0.89 3.59 -8.77
N TYR A 169 -0.09 2.52 -8.70
CA TYR A 169 0.85 2.34 -7.57
C TYR A 169 2.01 3.33 -7.59
N GLU A 170 2.53 3.68 -8.77
CA GLU A 170 3.56 4.73 -8.85
C GLU A 170 3.02 6.09 -8.36
N LEU A 171 1.76 6.41 -8.64
CA LEU A 171 1.07 7.59 -8.12
C LEU A 171 1.06 7.62 -6.59
N THR A 172 0.64 6.55 -5.92
CA THR A 172 0.57 6.50 -4.46
C THR A 172 1.96 6.53 -3.83
N HIS A 173 2.92 5.77 -4.37
CA HIS A 173 4.29 5.76 -3.87
C HIS A 173 4.98 7.14 -3.99
N ILE A 174 4.73 7.88 -5.08
CA ILE A 174 5.23 9.27 -5.19
C ILE A 174 4.69 10.13 -4.06
N VAL A 175 3.40 10.02 -3.74
CA VAL A 175 2.81 10.76 -2.61
C VAL A 175 3.41 10.33 -1.28
N PHE A 176 3.67 9.03 -1.08
CA PHE A 176 4.34 8.52 0.12
C PHE A 176 5.74 9.10 0.27
N TYR A 177 6.54 9.17 -0.80
CA TYR A 177 7.88 9.76 -0.71
C TYR A 177 7.87 11.28 -0.56
N LEU A 178 6.97 11.99 -1.26
CA LEU A 178 6.82 13.44 -1.12
C LEU A 178 6.36 13.86 0.27
N SER A 179 5.52 13.05 0.92
CA SER A 179 5.04 13.29 2.29
C SER A 179 5.99 12.78 3.38
N ASP A 180 7.11 12.13 2.99
CA ASP A 180 7.93 11.33 3.91
C ASP A 180 7.07 10.40 4.79
N TYR A 181 6.22 9.60 4.15
CA TYR A 181 5.27 8.70 4.79
C TYR A 181 4.40 9.41 5.85
N GLY A 182 3.93 10.61 5.50
CA GLY A 182 3.02 11.40 6.33
C GLY A 182 3.67 12.34 7.34
N ARG A 183 5.00 12.40 7.44
CA ARG A 183 5.68 13.34 8.35
C ARG A 183 5.59 14.80 7.90
N ARG A 184 5.27 15.07 6.64
CA ARG A 184 5.10 16.43 6.10
C ARG A 184 4.00 16.48 5.04
N ASP A 185 3.45 17.69 4.85
CA ASP A 185 2.55 17.96 3.74
C ASP A 185 3.29 17.82 2.39
N PRO A 186 2.85 16.91 1.50
CA PRO A 186 3.43 16.76 0.16
C PRO A 186 3.15 17.96 -0.76
N GLY A 187 2.22 18.85 -0.43
CA GLY A 187 1.87 20.03 -1.24
C GLY A 187 1.37 19.63 -2.62
N LEU A 188 0.39 18.73 -2.68
CA LEU A 188 -0.16 18.23 -3.95
C LEU A 188 -0.95 19.32 -4.68
N SER A 189 -0.84 19.34 -6.01
CA SER A 189 -1.69 20.21 -6.84
C SER A 189 -3.12 19.68 -6.90
N ALA A 190 -4.08 20.54 -7.25
CA ALA A 190 -5.47 20.13 -7.47
C ALA A 190 -5.59 19.01 -8.55
N ALA A 191 -4.71 19.03 -9.55
CA ALA A 191 -4.64 17.99 -10.56
C ALA A 191 -4.16 16.65 -9.96
N ALA A 192 -3.14 16.65 -9.10
CA ALA A 192 -2.68 15.43 -8.42
C ALA A 192 -3.74 14.85 -7.48
N LEU A 193 -4.51 15.70 -6.79
CA LEU A 193 -5.67 15.26 -5.99
C LEU A 193 -6.75 14.61 -6.88
N THR A 194 -7.02 15.21 -8.04
CA THR A 194 -7.97 14.63 -9.01
C THR A 194 -7.47 13.28 -9.54
N SER A 195 -6.17 13.13 -9.78
CA SER A 195 -5.55 11.84 -10.15
C SER A 195 -5.76 10.76 -9.09
N LEU A 196 -5.58 11.09 -7.79
CA LEU A 196 -5.84 10.17 -6.69
C LEU A 196 -7.31 9.75 -6.65
N GLU A 197 -8.25 10.69 -6.82
CA GLU A 197 -9.67 10.38 -6.85
C GLU A 197 -10.06 9.50 -8.04
N PHE A 198 -9.54 9.77 -9.23
CA PHE A 198 -9.80 8.96 -10.42
C PHE A 198 -9.24 7.54 -10.28
N ALA A 199 -8.01 7.42 -9.78
CA ALA A 199 -7.43 6.12 -9.45
C ALA A 199 -8.26 5.40 -8.37
N GLY A 200 -8.84 6.13 -7.41
CA GLY A 200 -9.64 5.58 -6.32
C GLY A 200 -10.96 4.99 -6.82
N ILE A 201 -11.63 5.70 -7.73
CA ILE A 201 -12.83 5.20 -8.41
C ILE A 201 -12.49 3.92 -9.20
N LEU A 202 -11.38 3.89 -9.94
CA LEU A 202 -10.95 2.67 -10.65
C LEU A 202 -10.66 1.52 -9.70
N ALA A 203 -9.89 1.76 -8.64
CA ALA A 203 -9.54 0.74 -7.65
C ALA A 203 -10.80 0.15 -7.00
N PHE A 204 -11.78 0.99 -6.69
CA PHE A 204 -13.07 0.55 -6.16
C PHE A 204 -13.88 -0.26 -7.21
N LEU A 205 -13.97 0.20 -8.46
CA LEU A 205 -14.64 -0.56 -9.53
C LEU A 205 -13.95 -1.89 -9.85
N ASP A 206 -12.63 -1.98 -9.63
CA ASP A 206 -11.85 -3.22 -9.78
C ASP A 206 -11.94 -4.14 -8.54
N GLN A 207 -12.52 -3.65 -7.44
CA GLN A 207 -12.49 -4.29 -6.12
C GLN A 207 -11.06 -4.57 -5.62
N ASN A 208 -10.12 -3.69 -6.00
CA ASN A 208 -8.72 -3.75 -5.61
C ASN A 208 -8.52 -3.00 -4.28
N ALA A 209 -8.61 -3.72 -3.17
CA ALA A 209 -8.50 -3.15 -1.83
C ALA A 209 -7.10 -2.66 -1.50
N ASP A 210 -6.09 -3.34 -2.04
CA ASP A 210 -4.69 -2.98 -1.88
C ASP A 210 -4.42 -1.55 -2.40
N LEU A 211 -4.73 -1.32 -3.67
CA LEU A 211 -4.57 0.00 -4.28
C LEU A 211 -5.51 1.05 -3.68
N LEU A 212 -6.76 0.68 -3.37
CA LEU A 212 -7.70 1.64 -2.76
C LEU A 212 -7.23 2.08 -1.37
N ALA A 213 -6.63 1.18 -0.59
CA ALA A 213 -6.04 1.53 0.70
C ALA A 213 -4.88 2.52 0.53
N GLU A 214 -3.97 2.28 -0.42
CA GLU A 214 -2.88 3.22 -0.71
C GLU A 214 -3.39 4.60 -1.14
N ILE A 215 -4.46 4.66 -1.91
CA ILE A 215 -5.09 5.93 -2.33
C ILE A 215 -5.68 6.67 -1.13
N CYS A 216 -6.37 5.96 -0.24
CA CYS A 216 -6.87 6.54 1.01
C CYS A 216 -5.73 7.07 1.89
N ILE A 217 -4.61 6.35 1.98
CA ILE A 217 -3.41 6.79 2.71
C ILE A 217 -2.82 8.05 2.06
N ALA A 218 -2.64 8.05 0.73
CA ALA A 218 -2.09 9.18 -0.01
C ALA A 218 -2.96 10.45 0.13
N LEU A 219 -4.28 10.30 0.08
CA LEU A 219 -5.22 11.39 0.35
C LEU A 219 -5.06 11.94 1.77
N ARG A 220 -4.95 11.08 2.78
CA ARG A 220 -4.75 11.49 4.19
C ARG A 220 -3.43 12.23 4.38
N TYR A 221 -2.35 11.75 3.77
CA TYR A 221 -1.05 12.45 3.81
C TYR A 221 -1.08 13.81 3.11
N ALA A 222 -1.95 13.99 2.11
CA ALA A 222 -2.21 15.28 1.48
C ALA A 222 -3.28 16.13 2.22
N GLY A 223 -3.60 15.79 3.47
CA GLY A 223 -4.57 16.52 4.30
C GLY A 223 -6.02 16.40 3.83
N GLN A 224 -6.32 15.47 2.91
CA GLN A 224 -7.68 15.21 2.43
C GLN A 224 -8.37 14.14 3.27
N ILE A 225 -9.71 14.17 3.28
CA ILE A 225 -10.54 13.14 3.89
C ILE A 225 -11.00 12.19 2.78
N PRO A 226 -10.57 10.90 2.77
CA PRO A 226 -11.04 9.94 1.78
C PRO A 226 -12.55 9.71 1.86
N SER A 227 -13.13 9.18 0.78
CA SER A 227 -14.56 8.84 0.73
C SER A 227 -14.95 7.89 1.87
N PRO A 228 -15.99 8.18 2.67
CA PRO A 228 -16.44 7.28 3.73
C PRO A 228 -16.95 5.94 3.18
N ILE A 229 -17.37 5.90 1.92
CA ILE A 229 -17.73 4.67 1.21
C ILE A 229 -16.51 3.76 1.05
N TRP A 230 -15.39 4.31 0.59
CA TRP A 230 -14.13 3.58 0.43
C TRP A 230 -13.61 3.07 1.76
N GLU A 231 -13.49 3.94 2.76
CA GLU A 231 -12.99 3.56 4.08
C GLU A 231 -13.89 2.55 4.79
N GLY A 232 -15.21 2.70 4.64
CA GLY A 232 -16.18 1.74 5.17
C GLY A 232 -16.06 0.37 4.51
N TRP A 233 -15.83 0.33 3.19
CA TRP A 233 -15.59 -0.91 2.45
C TRP A 233 -14.26 -1.55 2.83
N LEU A 234 -13.17 -0.78 2.92
CA LEU A 234 -11.85 -1.25 3.39
C LEU A 234 -11.97 -1.87 4.78
N ALA A 235 -12.62 -1.21 5.73
CA ALA A 235 -12.81 -1.76 7.08
C ALA A 235 -13.56 -3.10 7.10
N ARG A 236 -14.56 -3.29 6.23
CA ARG A 236 -15.22 -4.59 6.08
C ARG A 236 -14.30 -5.62 5.43
N ARG A 237 -13.52 -5.21 4.42
CA ARG A 237 -12.57 -6.06 3.71
C ARG A 237 -11.46 -6.56 4.63
N THR A 238 -10.85 -5.70 5.44
CA THR A 238 -9.78 -6.06 6.38
C THR A 238 -10.25 -7.10 7.38
N ARG A 239 -11.48 -6.99 7.90
CA ARG A 239 -12.08 -7.97 8.81
C ARG A 239 -12.41 -9.31 8.17
N SER A 240 -12.40 -9.40 6.84
CA SER A 240 -12.72 -10.63 6.10
C SER A 240 -11.51 -11.51 5.81
N PHE A 241 -10.30 -11.07 6.19
CA PHE A 241 -9.09 -11.88 6.03
C PHE A 241 -9.18 -13.15 6.89
N ALA A 242 -8.93 -14.29 6.25
CA ALA A 242 -8.77 -15.58 6.89
C ALA A 242 -7.29 -15.82 7.18
N MET A 243 -6.99 -16.11 8.44
CA MET A 243 -5.64 -16.37 8.94
C MET A 243 -5.54 -17.83 9.35
N HIS A 244 -4.56 -18.55 8.79
CA HIS A 244 -4.31 -19.94 9.14
C HIS A 244 -2.84 -20.11 9.54
N GLY A 245 -2.61 -20.76 10.68
CA GLY A 245 -1.28 -21.11 11.15
C GLY A 245 -0.93 -22.57 10.86
N GLY A 246 0.36 -22.88 10.78
CA GLY A 246 0.86 -24.25 10.70
C GLY A 246 2.17 -24.37 9.92
N PRO A 247 2.93 -25.46 10.11
CA PRO A 247 4.27 -25.60 9.52
C PRO A 247 4.27 -25.68 7.99
N GLN A 248 3.15 -26.07 7.38
CA GLN A 248 3.03 -26.31 5.93
C GLN A 248 2.16 -25.27 5.20
N VAL A 249 1.82 -24.15 5.85
CA VAL A 249 1.00 -23.13 5.18
C VAL A 249 1.81 -22.40 4.10
N ASP A 250 1.15 -22.13 2.98
CA ASP A 250 1.71 -21.38 1.85
C ASP A 250 1.76 -19.88 2.17
N VAL A 251 2.92 -19.27 1.91
CA VAL A 251 3.22 -17.86 2.15
C VAL A 251 3.16 -17.02 0.87
N ALA A 252 2.79 -17.62 -0.27
CA ALA A 252 2.38 -16.90 -1.47
C ALA A 252 0.91 -16.44 -1.31
N ASP A 253 0.71 -15.46 -0.44
CA ASP A 253 -0.60 -15.07 0.08
C ASP A 253 -0.89 -13.56 -0.09
N ASP A 254 -1.96 -13.07 0.53
CA ASP A 254 -2.47 -11.71 0.38
C ASP A 254 -1.93 -10.74 1.46
N TYR A 255 -0.71 -10.98 1.98
CA TYR A 255 -0.18 -10.22 3.12
C TYR A 255 -0.10 -8.70 2.86
N HIS A 256 0.29 -8.30 1.65
CA HIS A 256 0.46 -6.89 1.31
C HIS A 256 -0.87 -6.13 1.43
N GLU A 257 -1.95 -6.69 0.86
CA GLU A 257 -3.29 -6.11 0.99
C GLU A 257 -3.72 -6.04 2.46
N TYR A 258 -3.39 -7.05 3.28
CA TYR A 258 -3.65 -7.01 4.73
C TYR A 258 -2.91 -5.87 5.41
N PHE A 259 -1.62 -5.68 5.14
CA PHE A 259 -0.79 -4.62 5.71
C PHE A 259 -1.28 -3.23 5.33
N VAL A 260 -1.44 -2.95 4.04
CA VAL A 260 -1.84 -1.63 3.57
C VAL A 260 -3.28 -1.30 4.01
N CYS A 261 -4.18 -2.28 4.06
CA CYS A 261 -5.50 -2.06 4.63
C CYS A 261 -5.45 -1.68 6.11
N ASN A 262 -4.63 -2.36 6.93
CA ASN A 262 -4.48 -2.01 8.33
C ASN A 262 -3.81 -0.65 8.52
N TRP A 263 -2.86 -0.28 7.66
CA TRP A 263 -2.28 1.06 7.63
C TRP A 263 -3.34 2.14 7.37
N ALA A 264 -4.21 1.95 6.37
CA ALA A 264 -5.33 2.86 6.11
C ALA A 264 -6.32 2.93 7.29
N LEU A 265 -6.56 1.82 7.99
CA LEU A 265 -7.38 1.82 9.21
C LEU A 265 -6.73 2.63 10.33
N ALA A 266 -5.43 2.47 10.57
CA ALA A 266 -4.71 3.21 11.59
C ALA A 266 -4.79 4.73 11.33
N LEU A 267 -4.53 5.17 10.11
CA LEU A 267 -4.60 6.59 9.73
C LEU A 267 -6.02 7.17 9.72
N SER A 268 -7.05 6.32 9.63
CA SER A 268 -8.45 6.74 9.75
C SER A 268 -8.97 6.72 11.19
N GLY A 269 -8.10 6.44 12.17
CA GLY A 269 -8.48 6.33 13.58
C GLY A 269 -9.32 5.09 13.91
N ARG A 270 -9.37 4.11 12.99
CA ARG A 270 -10.05 2.83 13.19
C ARG A 270 -9.08 1.82 13.81
N ALA A 271 -9.65 0.76 14.40
CA ALA A 271 -8.84 -0.31 14.97
C ALA A 271 -8.07 -1.05 13.86
N ALA A 272 -6.75 -0.89 13.84
CA ALA A 272 -5.81 -1.62 12.99
C ALA A 272 -5.20 -2.79 13.77
N PHE A 273 -4.84 -3.85 13.05
CA PHE A 273 -4.24 -5.08 13.58
C PHE A 273 -5.01 -5.65 14.78
N ASP A 274 -6.35 -5.57 14.76
CA ASP A 274 -7.20 -5.96 15.90
C ASP A 274 -7.69 -7.42 15.84
N THR A 275 -7.36 -8.14 14.77
CA THR A 275 -7.72 -9.56 14.64
C THR A 275 -6.67 -10.44 15.30
N GLY A 276 -7.10 -11.45 16.06
CA GLY A 276 -6.19 -12.41 16.68
C GLY A 276 -5.36 -13.16 15.63
N LEU A 277 -4.08 -13.33 15.91
CA LEU A 277 -3.11 -13.94 15.00
C LEU A 277 -2.70 -15.32 15.50
N PRO A 278 -2.61 -16.33 14.60
CA PRO A 278 -1.97 -17.59 14.94
C PRO A 278 -0.47 -17.34 15.17
N GLY A 279 0.09 -17.92 16.24
CA GLY A 279 1.54 -17.92 16.46
C GLY A 279 2.28 -18.73 15.39
N GLY A 280 3.56 -18.45 15.19
CA GLY A 280 4.40 -19.18 14.25
C GLY A 280 4.16 -18.81 12.78
N ARG A 281 4.35 -19.78 11.88
CA ARG A 281 4.15 -19.59 10.42
C ARG A 281 2.66 -19.42 10.12
N MET A 282 2.31 -18.34 9.42
CA MET A 282 0.93 -18.04 9.06
C MET A 282 0.74 -17.68 7.58
N THR A 283 -0.47 -17.89 7.08
CA THR A 283 -0.94 -17.42 5.77
C THR A 283 -2.13 -16.46 5.94
N LEU A 284 -2.15 -15.40 5.13
CA LEU A 284 -3.15 -14.34 5.11
C LEU A 284 -3.92 -14.41 3.80
N ARG A 285 -5.19 -14.82 3.83
CA ARG A 285 -5.98 -15.02 2.61
C ARG A 285 -7.25 -14.21 2.62
N ARG A 286 -7.62 -13.69 1.45
CA ARG A 286 -8.91 -13.04 1.23
C ARG A 286 -9.79 -13.83 0.27
N ALA A 287 -11.10 -13.72 0.43
CA ALA A 287 -12.02 -14.19 -0.60
C ALA A 287 -11.90 -13.30 -1.86
N ALA A 288 -11.65 -13.91 -3.02
CA ALA A 288 -11.68 -13.20 -4.29
C ALA A 288 -13.10 -12.71 -4.60
N ARG A 289 -13.23 -11.44 -5.01
CA ARG A 289 -14.49 -10.86 -5.47
C ARG A 289 -14.18 -10.00 -6.71
N PRO A 290 -14.63 -10.39 -7.91
CA PRO A 290 -14.38 -9.61 -9.11
C PRO A 290 -15.20 -8.31 -9.07
N GLY A 291 -14.61 -7.22 -9.54
CA GLY A 291 -15.31 -5.95 -9.75
C GLY A 291 -15.90 -5.81 -11.16
N PRO A 292 -16.86 -4.89 -11.38
CA PRO A 292 -17.48 -4.66 -12.69
C PRO A 292 -16.57 -3.97 -13.72
N LEU A 293 -15.38 -3.48 -13.33
CA LEU A 293 -14.51 -2.66 -14.20
C LEU A 293 -14.25 -3.28 -15.58
N ARG A 294 -14.01 -4.60 -15.62
CA ARG A 294 -13.79 -5.32 -16.88
C ARG A 294 -15.03 -5.29 -17.77
N MET A 295 -16.20 -5.61 -17.23
CA MET A 295 -17.47 -5.62 -17.97
C MET A 295 -17.80 -4.23 -18.52
N ILE A 296 -17.62 -3.19 -17.70
CA ILE A 296 -17.81 -1.80 -18.13
C ILE A 296 -16.86 -1.46 -19.28
N SER A 297 -15.58 -1.84 -19.18
CA SER A 297 -14.57 -1.59 -20.22
C SER A 297 -14.90 -2.31 -21.53
N GLU A 298 -15.35 -3.57 -21.46
CA GLU A 298 -15.78 -4.35 -22.61
C GLU A 298 -17.05 -3.76 -23.25
N CYS A 299 -18.03 -3.32 -22.45
CA CYS A 299 -19.22 -2.62 -22.93
C CYS A 299 -18.86 -1.35 -23.70
N LEU A 300 -18.00 -0.50 -23.14
CA LEU A 300 -17.50 0.71 -23.81
C LEU A 300 -16.77 0.37 -25.11
N TYR A 301 -15.94 -0.66 -25.11
CA TYR A 301 -15.24 -1.11 -26.32
C TYR A 301 -16.23 -1.51 -27.42
N ARG A 302 -17.23 -2.34 -27.09
CA ARG A 302 -18.29 -2.77 -28.03
C ARG A 302 -19.12 -1.62 -28.59
N LEU A 303 -19.36 -0.57 -27.80
CA LEU A 303 -20.11 0.60 -28.26
C LEU A 303 -19.37 1.41 -29.35
N GLY A 304 -18.04 1.28 -29.48
CA GLY A 304 -17.28 1.93 -30.55
C GLY A 304 -17.55 3.44 -30.63
N GLY A 305 -17.88 3.95 -31.83
CA GLY A 305 -18.22 5.37 -32.06
C GLY A 305 -19.50 5.87 -31.38
N ARG A 306 -20.30 4.97 -30.78
CA ARG A 306 -21.48 5.33 -29.99
C ARG A 306 -21.14 5.76 -28.56
N ARG A 307 -19.89 5.59 -28.12
CA ARG A 307 -19.43 6.10 -26.82
C ARG A 307 -19.65 7.61 -26.73
N ARG A 308 -20.02 8.06 -25.54
CA ARG A 308 -20.13 9.48 -25.15
C ARG A 308 -19.37 9.69 -23.85
N ASP A 309 -18.89 10.90 -23.64
CA ASP A 309 -18.25 11.34 -22.39
C ASP A 309 -19.29 11.73 -21.33
N ASP A 310 -20.57 11.84 -21.71
CA ASP A 310 -21.68 12.06 -20.79
C ASP A 310 -22.09 10.79 -20.04
N TRP A 311 -21.87 10.79 -18.72
CA TRP A 311 -22.27 9.72 -17.82
C TRP A 311 -23.77 9.44 -17.84
N GLN A 312 -24.64 10.46 -17.85
CA GLN A 312 -26.09 10.25 -17.78
C GLN A 312 -26.62 9.53 -19.01
N VAL A 313 -26.02 9.80 -20.18
CA VAL A 313 -26.34 9.10 -21.43
C VAL A 313 -25.84 7.65 -21.40
N MET A 314 -24.64 7.42 -20.89
CA MET A 314 -23.98 6.10 -20.94
C MET A 314 -24.41 5.16 -19.83
N ARG A 315 -24.83 5.69 -18.67
CA ARG A 315 -25.27 4.93 -17.49
C ARG A 315 -26.28 3.83 -17.80
N PRO A 316 -27.42 4.07 -18.48
CA PRO A 316 -28.39 3.00 -18.75
C PRO A 316 -27.83 1.92 -19.68
N LEU A 317 -26.96 2.28 -20.62
CA LEU A 317 -26.33 1.33 -21.54
C LEU A 317 -25.35 0.40 -20.82
N ILE A 318 -24.56 0.95 -19.90
CA ILE A 318 -23.62 0.19 -19.08
C ILE A 318 -24.38 -0.67 -18.07
N ALA A 319 -25.39 -0.09 -17.40
CA ALA A 319 -26.19 -0.79 -16.39
C ALA A 319 -26.91 -2.02 -16.95
N ALA A 320 -27.37 -1.98 -18.20
CA ALA A 320 -28.02 -3.11 -18.86
C ALA A 320 -27.11 -4.32 -19.10
N ASP A 321 -25.79 -4.13 -19.06
CA ASP A 321 -24.78 -5.17 -19.31
C ASP A 321 -24.20 -5.77 -18.01
N LEU A 322 -24.57 -5.22 -16.85
CA LEU A 322 -24.07 -5.64 -15.54
C LEU A 322 -25.05 -6.58 -14.84
N ASP A 323 -24.49 -7.49 -14.03
CA ASP A 323 -25.26 -8.26 -13.07
C ASP A 323 -25.64 -7.40 -11.84
N ALA A 324 -26.42 -7.97 -10.92
CA ALA A 324 -26.91 -7.24 -9.75
C ALA A 324 -25.78 -6.70 -8.86
N GLU A 325 -24.71 -7.49 -8.67
CA GLU A 325 -23.55 -7.09 -7.86
C GLU A 325 -22.74 -6.00 -8.55
N GLY A 326 -22.46 -6.14 -9.85
CA GLY A 326 -21.78 -5.13 -10.65
C GLY A 326 -22.54 -3.82 -10.71
N HIS A 327 -23.88 -3.88 -10.82
CA HIS A 327 -24.74 -2.70 -10.76
C HIS A 327 -24.69 -2.02 -9.38
N HIS A 328 -24.68 -2.81 -8.30
CA HIS A 328 -24.54 -2.28 -6.94
C HIS A 328 -23.19 -1.59 -6.72
N ILE A 329 -22.08 -2.22 -7.15
CA ILE A 329 -20.74 -1.64 -7.06
C ILE A 329 -20.65 -0.36 -7.88
N LEU A 330 -21.16 -0.34 -9.12
CA LEU A 330 -21.14 0.85 -9.98
C LEU A 330 -21.93 2.01 -9.37
N THR A 331 -23.13 1.74 -8.86
CA THR A 331 -23.95 2.76 -8.18
C THR A 331 -23.27 3.29 -6.92
N THR A 332 -22.58 2.42 -6.17
CA THR A 332 -21.82 2.81 -4.99
C THR A 332 -20.57 3.63 -5.36
N ALA A 333 -19.92 3.31 -6.48
CA ALA A 333 -18.79 4.06 -7.01
C ALA A 333 -19.22 5.48 -7.42
N GLU A 334 -20.38 5.61 -8.08
CA GLU A 334 -20.98 6.92 -8.43
C GLU A 334 -21.18 7.80 -7.21
N GLN A 335 -21.62 7.22 -6.09
CA GLN A 335 -21.83 7.93 -4.82
C GLN A 335 -20.54 8.23 -4.07
N SER A 336 -19.40 7.65 -4.46
CA SER A 336 -18.16 7.76 -3.70
C SER A 336 -17.38 9.04 -3.96
N SER A 337 -17.68 9.77 -5.04
CA SER A 337 -17.02 11.02 -5.41
C SER A 337 -17.92 11.88 -6.30
N ASP A 338 -17.98 13.18 -5.99
CA ASP A 338 -18.66 14.19 -6.84
C ASP A 338 -17.98 14.35 -8.21
N ARG A 339 -16.77 13.82 -8.40
CA ARG A 339 -16.05 13.83 -9.66
C ARG A 339 -16.31 12.60 -10.53
N PHE A 340 -17.25 11.72 -10.17
CA PHE A 340 -17.52 10.51 -10.95
C PHE A 340 -17.83 10.77 -12.43
N ALA A 341 -18.63 11.80 -12.73
CA ALA A 341 -18.94 12.17 -14.12
C ALA A 341 -17.70 12.68 -14.88
N ALA A 342 -16.84 13.46 -14.22
CA ALA A 342 -15.57 13.93 -14.80
C ALA A 342 -14.58 12.79 -15.03
N PHE A 343 -14.48 11.86 -14.07
CA PHE A 343 -13.76 10.60 -14.24
C PHE A 343 -14.27 9.83 -15.46
N PHE A 344 -15.60 9.66 -15.56
CA PHE A 344 -16.22 8.90 -16.62
C PHE A 344 -15.95 9.49 -18.01
N ALA A 345 -15.98 10.82 -18.13
CA ALA A 345 -15.68 11.51 -19.39
C ALA A 345 -14.31 11.11 -19.98
N GLU A 346 -13.30 10.99 -19.13
CA GLU A 346 -11.95 10.56 -19.50
C GLU A 346 -11.88 9.03 -19.69
N PHE A 347 -12.48 8.26 -18.77
CA PHE A 347 -12.52 6.79 -18.82
C PHE A 347 -13.21 6.26 -20.09
N ALA A 348 -14.24 6.96 -20.59
CA ALA A 348 -14.97 6.59 -21.80
C ALA A 348 -14.12 6.73 -23.08
N ARG A 349 -13.07 7.57 -23.07
CA ARG A 349 -12.20 7.84 -24.24
C ARG A 349 -13.01 8.12 -25.52
N ALA A 350 -14.14 8.83 -25.38
CA ALA A 350 -15.06 9.07 -26.49
C ALA A 350 -14.42 9.95 -27.59
N ARG A 351 -13.52 10.87 -27.22
CA ARG A 351 -12.79 11.76 -28.15
C ARG A 351 -11.81 11.02 -29.06
N ALA A 352 -11.28 9.87 -28.64
CA ALA A 352 -10.35 9.07 -29.42
C ALA A 352 -11.02 8.37 -30.63
N CYS A 353 -12.36 8.27 -30.67
CA CYS A 353 -13.09 7.77 -31.83
C CYS A 353 -12.95 8.66 -33.08
N GLY A 354 -12.46 9.90 -32.94
CA GLY A 354 -12.23 10.81 -34.07
C GLY A 354 -10.95 10.56 -34.88
N MET A 355 -9.99 9.77 -34.38
CA MET A 355 -8.74 9.49 -35.09
C MET A 355 -8.83 8.33 -36.09
N ALA A 356 -9.96 7.61 -36.11
CA ALA A 356 -10.25 6.56 -37.08
C ALA A 356 -10.98 7.14 -38.30
N ARG A 357 -10.34 8.08 -39.00
CA ARG A 357 -10.77 8.56 -40.32
C ARG A 357 -9.67 8.35 -41.34
#